data_AF-W7DTE6-F1
#
_entry.id   AF-W7DTE6-F1
#
_cell.length_a   1.000
_cell.length_b   1.000
_cell.length_c   1.000
_cell.angle_alpha   90.00
_cell.angle_beta   90.00
_cell.angle_gamma   90.00
#
_symmetry.space_group_name_H-M   'P 1'
#
loop_
_entity.id
_entity.type
_entity.pdbx_description
1 polymer ?
#
loop_
_entity_poly.entity_id
_entity_poly.type
_entity_poly.pdbx_seq_one_letter_code
_entity_poly.pdbx_strand_id
1 'polypeptide(L)'
;MPGSVTVSLEIKNNGEKTITTYPNQGELTTAKETVNGGETLLSTFDDSKIEKGKSISGEIVFPLSKIEKVSDIKWVELSWLSYVGEETTPITFDTGKINLK
;
A
#
# COMPACT_ATOMS: atom_id res chain seq x y z
N MET A 1 9.38 19.82 -8.85
CA MET A 1 9.43 18.35 -8.77
C MET A 1 8.03 17.90 -8.37
N PRO A 2 7.38 16.96 -9.08
CA PRO A 2 6.12 16.40 -8.60
C PRO A 2 6.33 15.87 -7.17
N GLY A 3 5.34 16.08 -6.30
CA GLY A 3 5.41 15.57 -4.93
C GLY A 3 5.30 14.04 -4.91
N SER A 4 5.54 13.44 -3.76
CA SER A 4 5.23 12.02 -3.55
C SER A 4 4.63 11.81 -2.17
N VAL A 5 3.85 10.74 -2.05
CA VAL A 5 3.48 10.17 -0.75
C VAL A 5 4.25 8.87 -0.59
N THR A 6 4.99 8.76 0.50
CA THR A 6 5.66 7.51 0.89
C THR A 6 4.86 6.90 2.04
N VAL A 7 4.45 5.66 1.88
CA VAL A 7 3.75 4.89 2.90
C VAL A 7 4.70 3.83 3.44
N SER A 8 5.13 3.97 4.69
CA SER A 8 5.82 2.91 5.42
C SER A 8 4.77 1.94 5.97
N LEU A 9 4.87 0.67 5.59
CA LEU A 9 3.88 -0.37 5.89
C LEU A 9 4.54 -1.53 6.64
N GLU A 10 3.85 -2.07 7.64
CA GLU A 10 4.12 -3.39 8.22
C GLU A 10 2.85 -4.23 8.09
N ILE A 11 2.95 -5.42 7.49
CA ILE A 11 1.85 -6.38 7.39
C ILE A 11 2.20 -7.62 8.19
N LYS A 12 1.36 -7.96 9.17
CA LYS A 12 1.48 -9.17 9.99
C LYS A 12 0.41 -10.19 9.65
N ASN A 13 0.81 -11.43 9.36
CA ASN A 13 -0.12 -12.53 9.17
C ASN A 13 -0.51 -13.15 10.52
N ASN A 14 -1.69 -12.80 11.02
CA ASN A 14 -2.28 -13.41 12.22
C ASN A 14 -3.17 -14.63 11.91
N GLY A 15 -3.30 -15.02 10.65
CA GLY A 15 -4.08 -16.17 10.20
C GLY A 15 -3.30 -17.48 10.25
N GLU A 16 -3.99 -18.56 9.89
CA GLU A 16 -3.43 -19.92 9.89
C GLU A 16 -2.73 -20.29 8.58
N LYS A 17 -3.12 -19.65 7.46
CA LYS A 17 -2.59 -19.91 6.12
C LYS A 17 -1.56 -18.84 5.72
N THR A 18 -0.63 -19.18 4.84
CA THR A 18 0.27 -18.20 4.20
C THR A 18 -0.55 -17.16 3.43
N ILE A 19 -0.14 -15.90 3.49
CA ILE A 19 -0.74 -14.82 2.72
C ILE A 19 0.20 -14.42 1.60
N THR A 20 -0.30 -14.26 0.38
CA THR A 20 0.43 -13.58 -0.70
C THR A 20 -0.19 -12.20 -0.92
N THR A 21 0.54 -11.11 -0.71
CA THR A 21 0.06 -9.72 -0.72
C THR A 21 0.88 -8.85 -1.69
N TYR A 22 0.22 -7.87 -2.32
CA TYR A 22 0.83 -7.03 -3.35
C TYR A 22 0.58 -5.53 -3.12
N PRO A 23 1.02 -4.94 -2.00
CA PRO A 23 0.71 -3.55 -1.70
C PRO A 23 1.41 -2.57 -2.66
N ASN A 24 2.55 -2.94 -3.24
CA ASN A 24 3.22 -2.14 -4.28
C ASN A 24 2.42 -2.06 -5.60
N GLN A 25 1.47 -2.97 -5.84
CA GLN A 25 0.54 -2.95 -6.97
C GLN A 25 -0.82 -2.34 -6.57
N GLY A 26 -0.93 -1.84 -5.34
CA GLY A 26 -2.13 -1.24 -4.79
C GLY A 26 -2.45 0.14 -5.38
N GLU A 27 -3.54 0.72 -4.91
CA GLU A 27 -4.02 2.04 -5.29
C GLU A 27 -3.91 2.99 -4.09
N LEU A 28 -3.27 4.15 -4.29
CA LEU A 28 -3.27 5.24 -3.33
C LEU A 28 -4.27 6.32 -3.79
N THR A 29 -5.26 6.58 -2.95
CA THR A 29 -6.23 7.66 -3.16
C THR A 29 -5.97 8.81 -2.18
N THR A 30 -6.03 10.03 -2.69
CA THR A 30 -5.94 11.29 -1.93
C THR A 30 -7.17 12.15 -2.19
N ALA A 31 -7.24 13.34 -1.57
CA ALA A 31 -8.29 14.32 -1.86
C ALA A 31 -8.24 14.91 -3.30
N LYS A 32 -7.17 14.69 -4.07
CA LYS A 32 -6.94 15.33 -5.38
C LYS A 32 -6.80 14.34 -6.53
N GLU A 33 -6.20 13.19 -6.26
CA GLU A 33 -5.96 12.17 -7.27
C GLU A 33 -5.86 10.77 -6.65
N THR A 34 -6.02 9.80 -7.53
CA THR A 34 -5.81 8.38 -7.29
C THR A 34 -4.69 7.90 -8.21
N VAL A 35 -3.74 7.16 -7.67
CA VAL A 35 -2.59 6.62 -8.39
C VAL A 35 -2.49 5.12 -8.16
N ASN A 36 -2.32 4.39 -9.25
CA ASN A 36 -2.16 2.94 -9.25
C ASN A 36 -0.68 2.56 -9.27
N GLY A 37 -0.30 1.65 -8.39
CA GLY A 37 1.04 1.15 -8.24
C GLY A 37 1.99 2.16 -7.57
N GLY A 38 2.85 1.65 -6.71
CA GLY A 38 4.03 2.38 -6.23
C GLY A 38 5.11 2.41 -7.30
N GLU A 39 5.96 3.43 -7.24
CA GLU A 39 7.17 3.54 -8.06
C GLU A 39 8.17 2.46 -7.64
N THR A 40 8.36 1.46 -8.50
CA THR A 40 9.14 0.25 -8.22
C THR A 40 10.59 0.56 -7.86
N LEU A 41 11.21 1.56 -8.49
CA LEU A 41 12.62 1.88 -8.24
C LEU A 41 12.86 2.59 -6.90
N LEU A 42 11.80 3.14 -6.30
CA LEU A 42 11.87 3.88 -5.04
C LEU A 42 11.23 3.13 -3.87
N SER A 43 10.41 2.12 -4.16
CA SER A 43 9.73 1.30 -3.16
C SER A 43 10.62 0.15 -2.70
N THR A 44 10.55 -0.20 -1.42
CA THR A 44 11.38 -1.23 -0.76
C THR A 44 10.55 -2.38 -0.19
N PHE A 45 9.31 -2.52 -0.68
CA PHE A 45 8.42 -3.58 -0.24
C PHE A 45 8.69 -4.87 -1.03
N ASP A 46 9.67 -5.64 -0.55
CA ASP A 46 10.28 -6.73 -1.32
C ASP A 46 9.60 -8.11 -1.14
N ASP A 47 8.94 -8.34 0.00
CA ASP A 47 8.25 -9.61 0.26
C ASP A 47 6.77 -9.54 -0.11
N SER A 48 6.32 -10.47 -0.95
CA SER A 48 4.90 -10.66 -1.26
C SER A 48 4.30 -11.84 -0.53
N LYS A 49 5.07 -12.67 0.18
CA LYS A 49 4.57 -13.87 0.88
C LYS A 49 4.85 -13.78 2.37
N ILE A 50 3.82 -13.99 3.18
CA ILE A 50 3.87 -13.90 4.65
C ILE A 50 3.41 -15.22 5.25
N GLU A 51 4.35 -15.98 5.82
CA GLU A 51 4.03 -17.18 6.58
C GLU A 51 3.24 -16.86 7.85
N LYS A 52 2.58 -17.87 8.44
CA LYS A 52 1.84 -17.73 9.69
C LYS A 52 2.69 -17.09 10.79
N GLY A 53 2.17 -16.04 11.40
CA GLY A 53 2.80 -15.34 12.52
C GLY A 53 3.98 -14.45 12.15
N LYS A 54 4.35 -14.37 10.86
CA LYS A 54 5.42 -13.49 10.37
C LYS A 54 4.88 -12.10 10.01
N SER A 55 5.80 -11.14 9.97
CA SER A 55 5.59 -9.78 9.48
C SER A 55 6.54 -9.50 8.33
N ILE A 56 6.10 -8.64 7.43
CA ILE A 56 6.94 -8.01 6.41
C ILE A 56 6.77 -6.49 6.51
N SER A 57 7.78 -5.74 6.12
CA SER A 57 7.77 -4.29 6.19
C SER A 57 8.51 -3.68 5.01
N GLY A 58 8.10 -2.49 4.61
CA GLY A 58 8.78 -1.74 3.56
C GLY A 58 8.11 -0.41 3.31
N GLU A 59 8.64 0.33 2.34
CA GLU A 59 8.11 1.61 1.92
C GLU A 59 7.58 1.52 0.50
N ILE A 60 6.46 2.20 0.25
CA ILE A 60 5.84 2.29 -1.07
C ILE A 60 5.72 3.76 -1.41
N VAL A 61 6.33 4.15 -2.53
CA VAL A 61 6.39 5.54 -2.96
C VAL A 61 5.40 5.76 -4.09
N PHE A 62 4.45 6.68 -3.92
CA PHE A 62 3.48 7.08 -4.92
C PHE A 62 3.78 8.49 -5.42
N PRO A 63 4.26 8.65 -6.67
CA PRO A 63 4.43 9.97 -7.28
C PRO A 63 3.07 10.62 -7.50
N LEU A 64 2.93 11.88 -7.07
CA LEU A 64 1.70 12.66 -7.17
C LEU A 64 1.90 13.86 -8.09
N SER A 65 1.07 13.93 -9.13
CA SER A 65 1.18 14.93 -10.20
C SER A 65 0.27 16.15 -9.97
N LYS A 66 -0.82 15.98 -9.19
CA LYS A 66 -1.85 16.99 -8.94
C LYS A 66 -1.78 17.58 -7.53
N ILE A 67 -0.71 17.27 -6.79
CA ILE A 67 -0.40 17.88 -5.50
C ILE A 67 0.62 18.99 -5.70
N GLU A 68 0.21 20.23 -5.44
CA GLU A 68 1.07 21.41 -5.58
C GLU A 68 1.80 21.73 -4.26
N LYS A 69 1.17 21.42 -3.13
CA LYS A 69 1.72 21.62 -1.79
C LYS A 69 1.29 20.51 -0.83
N VAL A 70 2.14 20.23 0.17
CA VAL A 70 1.89 19.17 1.17
C VAL A 70 0.53 19.33 1.87
N SER A 71 0.11 20.57 2.14
CA SER A 71 -1.18 20.86 2.77
C SER A 71 -2.42 20.48 1.94
N ASP A 72 -2.25 20.12 0.66
CA ASP A 72 -3.36 19.66 -0.18
C ASP A 72 -3.78 18.23 0.17
N ILE A 73 -2.88 17.45 0.79
CA ILE A 73 -3.15 16.09 1.23
C ILE A 73 -3.66 16.12 2.67
N LYS A 74 -4.97 16.06 2.83
CA LYS A 74 -5.61 15.99 4.16
C LYS A 74 -5.77 14.55 4.65
N TRP A 75 -5.88 13.62 3.72
CA TRP A 75 -6.03 12.21 4.00
C TRP A 75 -5.49 11.40 2.84
N VAL A 76 -5.14 10.16 3.14
CA VAL A 76 -4.75 9.14 2.18
C VAL A 76 -5.52 7.85 2.47
N GLU A 77 -5.73 7.04 1.44
CA GLU A 77 -6.36 5.73 1.52
C GLU A 77 -5.57 4.80 0.62
N LEU A 78 -5.07 3.69 1.17
CA LEU A 78 -4.31 2.70 0.43
C LEU A 78 -5.12 1.41 0.36
N SER A 79 -5.30 0.88 -0.84
CA SER A 79 -5.97 -0.40 -1.06
C SER A 79 -5.12 -1.34 -1.92
N TRP A 80 -5.16 -2.64 -1.66
CA TRP A 80 -4.41 -3.64 -2.44
C TRP A 80 -5.03 -5.02 -2.34
N LEU A 81 -4.57 -5.94 -3.20
CA LEU A 81 -5.04 -7.31 -3.24
C LEU A 81 -4.13 -8.26 -2.45
N SER A 82 -4.75 -9.26 -1.83
CA SER A 82 -4.07 -10.36 -1.16
C SER A 82 -4.77 -11.68 -1.43
N TYR A 83 -4.03 -12.78 -1.39
CA TYR A 83 -4.48 -14.15 -1.57
C TYR A 83 -4.15 -14.94 -0.31
N VAL A 84 -5.08 -15.79 0.12
CA VAL A 84 -4.93 -16.59 1.35
C VAL A 84 -4.75 -18.05 0.97
N GLY A 85 -3.59 -18.64 1.29
CA GLY A 85 -3.26 -20.00 0.88
C GLY A 85 -3.18 -20.16 -0.64
N GLU A 86 -3.91 -21.14 -1.17
CA GLU A 86 -3.95 -21.47 -2.61
C GLU A 86 -5.20 -20.90 -3.31
N GLU A 87 -5.98 -20.05 -2.63
CA GLU A 87 -7.18 -19.44 -3.20
C GLU A 87 -6.81 -18.55 -4.40
N THR A 88 -7.60 -18.62 -5.47
CA THR A 88 -7.41 -17.82 -6.69
C THR A 88 -8.24 -16.54 -6.71
N THR A 89 -9.19 -16.42 -5.79
CA THR A 89 -9.97 -15.19 -5.59
C THR A 89 -9.27 -14.33 -4.55
N PRO A 90 -8.79 -13.11 -4.90
CA PRO A 90 -8.16 -12.24 -3.93
C PRO A 90 -9.20 -11.61 -2.99
N ILE A 91 -8.71 -11.19 -1.84
CA ILE A 91 -9.37 -10.23 -0.96
C ILE A 91 -8.73 -8.86 -1.12
N THR A 92 -9.54 -7.81 -1.04
CA THR A 92 -9.06 -6.43 -0.99
C THR A 92 -8.79 -6.06 0.47
N PHE A 93 -7.59 -5.57 0.74
CA PHE A 93 -7.27 -4.84 1.96
C PHE A 93 -7.34 -3.35 1.68
N ASP A 94 -7.90 -2.62 2.64
CA ASP A 94 -8.10 -1.17 2.56
C ASP A 94 -7.78 -0.57 3.93
N THR A 95 -6.99 0.49 3.98
CA THR A 95 -6.63 1.16 5.24
C THR A 95 -7.76 2.02 5.82
N GLY A 96 -8.80 2.28 5.04
CA GLY A 96 -9.67 3.43 5.18
C GLY A 96 -8.90 4.75 5.02
N LYS A 97 -9.61 5.85 5.28
CA LYS A 97 -9.02 7.19 5.27
C LYS A 97 -8.14 7.42 6.50
N ILE A 98 -6.85 7.55 6.25
CA ILE A 98 -5.87 8.00 7.23
C ILE A 98 -5.78 9.53 7.13
N ASN A 99 -6.29 10.24 8.13
CA ASN A 99 -6.18 11.70 8.18
C ASN A 99 -4.76 12.12 8.59
N LEU A 100 -4.17 13.03 7.82
CA LEU A 100 -2.85 13.59 8.08
C LEU A 100 -2.99 14.85 8.94
N LYS A 101 -2.13 14.98 9.97
CA LYS A 101 -2.12 16.13 10.88
C LYS A 101 -1.28 17.28 10.34
#